data_AF-E5Y4E5-F1
#
_entry.id   AF-E5Y4E5-F1
#
_cell.length_a   1.000
_cell.length_b   1.000
_cell.length_c   1.000
_cell.angle_alpha   90.00
_cell.angle_beta   90.00
_cell.angle_gamma   90.00
#
_symmetry.space_group_name_H-M   'P 1'
#
loop_
_entity.id
_entity.type
_entity.pdbx_description
1 polymer ?
#
loop_
_entity_poly.entity_id
_entity_poly.type
_entity_poly.pdbx_seq_one_letter_code
_entity_poly.pdbx_strand_id
1 'polypeptide(L)'
;MMRTLLDRLLFALPSPPSRASLVRGGLYLLFGLLLYGLFLGVLYMRELGVVGLRQWCGRLPGVQVSMSRPEMSFFPPALEIADLTVQPPNASEPLAFRNVRAGLTVFPLGISLDADIAGGGLAATVTPSSLWNPERLAVWSSLSGVGIEPLLRPFMGKTSLVQIRSGKLEGSATLDLPLLNGRPEPLAGEGSLNLSLRGGLADLSLPMLKSSRLDKLEGTVETGWKRDRLTLHQLAVRSPMLACTVQGQVTLVPRDLPASRMDVQSALRIPLEQVREELMPERTLQSLKDKGEVRVRIRDTFRRPSFDVQP
;
A
#
# COMPACT_ATOMS: atom_id res chain seq x y z
N MET A 1 44.41 -60.98 -25.69
CA MET A 1 44.22 -60.26 -24.42
C MET A 1 42.93 -59.43 -24.36
N MET A 2 42.45 -58.82 -25.47
CA MET A 2 41.22 -58.00 -25.46
C MET A 2 39.91 -58.81 -25.43
N ARG A 3 39.89 -60.04 -25.99
CA ARG A 3 38.73 -60.94 -25.95
C ARG A 3 38.44 -61.52 -24.57
N THR A 4 39.48 -61.83 -23.80
CA THR A 4 39.37 -62.40 -22.45
C THR A 4 38.88 -61.40 -21.40
N LEU A 5 39.04 -60.09 -21.65
CA LEU A 5 38.47 -59.03 -20.82
C LEU A 5 36.98 -58.80 -21.13
N LEU A 6 36.58 -58.95 -22.40
CA LEU A 6 35.19 -58.81 -22.85
C LEU A 6 34.31 -59.95 -22.34
N ASP A 7 34.82 -61.19 -22.33
CA ASP A 7 34.12 -62.34 -21.75
C ASP A 7 33.96 -62.23 -20.23
N ARG A 8 34.94 -61.66 -19.52
CA ARG A 8 34.83 -61.42 -18.06
C ARG A 8 33.85 -60.30 -17.71
N LEU A 9 33.67 -59.30 -18.56
CA LEU A 9 32.69 -58.23 -18.35
C LEU A 9 31.25 -58.69 -18.66
N LEU A 10 31.07 -59.54 -19.68
CA LEU A 10 29.76 -60.10 -20.03
C LEU A 10 29.27 -61.16 -19.03
N PHE A 11 30.18 -61.93 -18.41
CA PHE A 11 29.84 -62.92 -17.38
C PHE A 11 29.80 -62.36 -15.94
N ALA A 12 30.13 -61.08 -15.74
CA ALA A 12 30.00 -60.38 -14.45
C ALA A 12 28.63 -59.71 -14.28
N LEU A 13 27.68 -59.95 -15.19
CA LEU A 13 26.28 -59.62 -14.95
C LEU A 13 25.73 -60.59 -13.90
N PRO A 14 25.22 -60.10 -12.75
CA PRO A 14 24.57 -60.96 -11.79
C PRO A 14 23.42 -61.69 -12.50
N SER A 15 23.31 -62.99 -12.22
CA SER A 15 22.24 -63.91 -12.65
C SER A 15 20.89 -63.19 -12.83
N PRO A 16 20.09 -63.55 -13.86
CA PRO A 16 18.85 -62.84 -14.19
C PRO A 16 18.03 -62.64 -12.92
N PRO A 17 17.75 -61.39 -12.53
CA PRO A 17 17.00 -61.12 -11.31
C PRO A 17 15.69 -61.89 -11.38
N SER A 18 15.35 -62.60 -10.31
CA SER A 18 14.04 -63.27 -10.17
C SER A 18 12.93 -62.32 -10.66
N ARG A 19 11.87 -62.83 -11.31
CA ARG A 19 10.77 -62.00 -11.83
C ARG A 19 10.28 -60.99 -10.78
N ALA A 20 10.28 -61.36 -9.49
CA ALA A 20 9.94 -60.48 -8.37
C ALA A 20 10.91 -59.29 -8.16
N SER A 21 12.23 -59.49 -8.26
CA SER A 21 13.22 -58.40 -8.17
C SER A 21 13.19 -57.47 -9.38
N LEU A 22 12.89 -58.00 -10.57
CA LEU A 22 12.75 -57.21 -11.80
C LEU A 22 11.48 -56.35 -11.76
N VAL A 23 10.38 -56.90 -11.24
CA VAL A 23 9.13 -56.17 -10.98
C VAL A 23 9.33 -55.09 -9.92
N ARG A 24 10.03 -55.36 -8.81
CA ARG A 24 10.35 -54.34 -7.79
C ARG A 24 11.24 -53.23 -8.33
N GLY A 25 12.29 -53.57 -9.09
CA GLY A 25 13.16 -52.59 -9.75
C GLY A 25 12.40 -51.71 -10.76
N GLY A 26 11.52 -52.32 -11.56
CA GLY A 26 10.62 -51.61 -12.47
C GLY A 26 9.64 -50.70 -11.73
N LEU A 27 9.12 -51.13 -10.57
CA LEU A 27 8.23 -50.33 -9.73
C LEU A 27 8.95 -49.12 -9.12
N TYR A 28 10.19 -49.29 -8.64
CA TYR A 28 11.01 -48.18 -8.15
C TYR A 28 11.36 -47.19 -9.27
N LEU A 29 11.63 -47.68 -10.48
CA LEU A 29 11.87 -46.83 -11.64
C LEU A 29 10.60 -46.06 -12.04
N LEU A 30 9.44 -46.72 -12.09
CA LEU A 30 8.14 -46.08 -12.31
C LEU A 30 7.82 -45.04 -11.25
N PHE A 31 8.09 -45.35 -9.98
CA PHE A 31 7.90 -44.42 -8.87
C PHE A 31 8.84 -43.21 -8.97
N GLY A 32 10.11 -43.43 -9.30
CA GLY A 32 11.07 -42.36 -9.56
C GLY A 32 10.67 -41.48 -10.74
N LEU A 33 10.18 -42.08 -11.83
CA LEU A 33 9.67 -41.37 -12.99
C LEU A 33 8.42 -40.55 -12.66
N LEU A 34 7.52 -41.09 -11.83
CA LEU A 34 6.31 -40.42 -11.37
C LEU A 34 6.66 -39.22 -10.48
N LEU A 35 7.58 -39.38 -9.53
CA LEU A 35 8.08 -38.27 -8.71
C LEU A 35 8.77 -37.20 -9.55
N TYR A 36 9.57 -37.60 -10.53
CA TYR A 36 10.22 -36.67 -11.47
C TYR A 36 9.19 -35.94 -12.34
N GLY A 37 8.17 -36.65 -12.83
CA GLY A 37 7.04 -36.05 -13.56
C GLY A 37 6.24 -35.07 -12.70
N LEU A 38 6.03 -35.40 -11.42
CA LEU A 38 5.39 -34.51 -10.46
C LEU A 38 6.24 -33.26 -10.22
N PHE A 39 7.55 -33.41 -10.05
CA PHE A 39 8.50 -32.30 -9.88
C PHE A 39 8.52 -31.38 -11.09
N LEU A 40 8.61 -31.94 -12.30
CA LEU A 40 8.49 -31.20 -13.55
C LEU A 40 7.12 -30.51 -13.69
N GLY A 41 6.05 -31.18 -13.31
CA GLY A 41 4.69 -30.63 -13.32
C GLY A 41 4.56 -29.42 -12.40
N VAL A 42 5.15 -29.48 -11.20
CA VAL A 42 5.18 -28.35 -10.25
C VAL A 42 5.99 -27.18 -10.81
N LEU A 43 7.16 -27.44 -11.40
CA LEU A 43 7.97 -26.40 -12.06
C LEU A 43 7.24 -25.77 -13.25
N TYR A 44 6.53 -26.58 -14.04
CA TYR A 44 5.74 -26.08 -15.17
C TYR A 44 4.55 -25.23 -14.70
N MET A 45 3.85 -25.65 -13.65
CA MET A 45 2.79 -24.86 -13.01
C MET A 45 3.31 -23.55 -12.42
N ARG A 46 4.56 -23.51 -11.93
CA ARG A 46 5.25 -22.28 -11.51
C ARG A 46 5.28 -21.25 -12.62
N GLU A 47 5.83 -21.66 -13.77
CA GLU A 47 6.05 -20.78 -14.92
C GLU A 47 4.71 -20.30 -15.50
N LEU A 48 3.74 -21.21 -15.63
CA LEU A 48 2.39 -20.84 -16.06
C LEU A 48 1.70 -19.87 -15.08
N GLY A 49 1.87 -20.08 -13.78
CA GLY A 49 1.33 -19.19 -12.75
C GLY A 49 1.92 -17.78 -12.85
N VAL A 50 3.23 -17.67 -13.06
CA VAL A 50 3.91 -16.39 -13.25
C VAL A 50 3.43 -15.66 -14.51
N VAL A 51 3.30 -16.37 -15.63
CA VAL A 51 2.79 -15.79 -16.88
C VAL A 51 1.33 -15.35 -16.73
N GLY A 52 0.50 -16.17 -16.09
CA GLY A 52 -0.90 -15.86 -15.79
C GLY A 52 -1.04 -14.63 -14.90
N LEU A 53 -0.21 -14.50 -13.87
CA LEU A 53 -0.19 -13.34 -12.98
C LEU A 53 0.16 -12.06 -13.74
N ARG A 54 1.20 -12.09 -14.59
CA ARG A 54 1.56 -10.94 -15.45
C ARG A 54 0.41 -10.54 -16.38
N GLN A 55 -0.23 -11.52 -17.01
CA GLN A 55 -1.35 -11.27 -17.92
C GLN A 55 -2.57 -10.70 -17.17
N TRP A 56 -2.84 -11.20 -15.97
CA TRP A 56 -3.91 -10.69 -15.11
C TRP A 56 -3.64 -9.25 -14.68
N CYS A 57 -2.42 -8.93 -14.25
CA CYS A 57 -2.01 -7.56 -13.95
C CYS A 57 -2.12 -6.63 -15.16
N GLY A 58 -1.80 -7.11 -16.36
CA GLY A 58 -1.99 -6.35 -17.61
C GLY A 58 -3.46 -6.12 -18.01
N ARG A 59 -4.42 -6.84 -17.40
CA ARG A 59 -5.87 -6.64 -17.61
C ARG A 59 -6.51 -5.72 -16.58
N LEU A 60 -5.77 -5.24 -15.58
CA LEU A 60 -6.32 -4.33 -14.58
C LEU A 60 -6.69 -2.99 -15.24
N PRO A 61 -7.97 -2.58 -15.22
CA PRO A 61 -8.42 -1.38 -15.91
C PRO A 61 -7.80 -0.14 -15.24
N GLY A 62 -7.03 0.63 -16.03
CA GLY A 62 -6.50 1.93 -15.62
C GLY A 62 -5.23 1.91 -14.78
N VAL A 63 -4.66 0.74 -14.44
CA VAL A 63 -3.42 0.64 -13.66
C VAL A 63 -2.37 -0.11 -14.47
N GLN A 64 -1.27 0.54 -14.82
CA GLN A 64 -0.14 -0.15 -15.43
C GLN A 64 0.74 -0.73 -14.32
N VAL A 65 0.79 -2.06 -14.26
CA VAL A 65 1.63 -2.79 -13.30
C VAL A 65 2.76 -3.46 -14.06
N SER A 66 4.00 -3.09 -13.75
CA SER A 66 5.19 -3.75 -14.28
C SER A 66 5.91 -4.50 -13.16
N MET A 67 6.36 -5.72 -13.45
CA MET A 67 6.99 -6.62 -12.49
C MET A 67 8.33 -7.09 -13.03
N SER A 68 9.40 -6.87 -12.27
CA SER A 68 10.71 -7.44 -12.54
C SER A 68 10.88 -8.75 -11.75
N ARG A 69 11.31 -9.82 -12.43
CA ARG A 69 11.67 -11.13 -11.85
C ARG A 69 10.71 -11.66 -10.75
N PRO A 70 9.44 -11.93 -11.07
CA PRO A 70 8.54 -12.65 -10.17
C PRO A 70 9.01 -14.10 -9.97
N GLU A 71 9.24 -14.48 -8.72
CA GLU A 71 9.56 -15.84 -8.30
C GLU A 71 8.44 -16.39 -7.41
N MET A 72 7.82 -17.49 -7.82
CA MET A 72 6.86 -18.22 -6.98
C MET A 72 7.57 -19.36 -6.25
N SER A 73 7.46 -19.40 -4.93
CA SER A 73 7.79 -20.55 -4.09
C SER A 73 6.50 -21.27 -3.72
N PHE A 74 6.52 -22.60 -3.72
CA PHE A 74 5.33 -23.43 -3.41
C PHE A 74 5.31 -23.94 -1.98
N PHE A 75 6.47 -23.99 -1.32
CA PHE A 75 6.61 -24.51 0.04
C PHE A 75 7.64 -23.69 0.83
N PRO A 76 7.19 -22.71 1.65
CA PRO A 76 5.81 -22.20 1.76
C PRO A 76 5.34 -21.47 0.49
N PRO A 77 4.03 -21.36 0.22
CA PRO A 77 3.49 -20.56 -0.87
C PRO A 77 3.81 -19.07 -0.68
N ALA A 78 4.81 -18.56 -1.38
CA ALA A 78 5.16 -17.15 -1.38
C ALA A 78 5.56 -16.66 -2.79
N LEU A 79 5.18 -15.44 -3.11
CA LEU A 79 5.50 -14.73 -4.34
C LEU A 79 6.49 -13.63 -4.00
N GLU A 80 7.70 -13.71 -4.53
CA GLU A 80 8.71 -12.66 -4.41
C GLU A 80 8.80 -11.89 -5.74
N ILE A 81 8.81 -10.57 -5.68
CA ILE A 81 8.95 -9.69 -6.84
C ILE A 81 10.02 -8.66 -6.49
N ALA A 82 11.08 -8.59 -7.29
CA ALA A 82 12.22 -7.72 -7.02
C ALA A 82 11.84 -6.23 -7.13
N ASP A 83 11.22 -5.83 -8.24
CA ASP A 83 10.66 -4.49 -8.42
C ASP A 83 9.24 -4.60 -8.97
N LEU A 84 8.32 -3.92 -8.30
CA LEU A 84 6.94 -3.74 -8.73
C LEU A 84 6.70 -2.25 -8.93
N THR A 85 6.41 -1.84 -10.16
CA THR A 85 6.01 -0.46 -10.44
C THR A 85 4.52 -0.40 -10.72
N VAL A 86 3.80 0.42 -9.96
CA VAL A 86 2.37 0.64 -10.12
C VAL A 86 2.16 2.07 -10.60
N GLN A 87 1.57 2.25 -11.77
CA GLN A 87 1.16 3.56 -12.27
C GLN A 87 -0.36 3.68 -12.23
N PRO A 88 -0.91 4.43 -11.24
CA PRO A 88 -2.33 4.74 -11.17
C PRO A 88 -2.82 5.53 -12.39
N PRO A 89 -4.14 5.48 -12.69
CA PRO A 89 -4.72 6.34 -13.71
C PRO A 89 -4.59 7.80 -13.27
N ASN A 90 -4.05 8.65 -14.14
CA ASN A 90 -3.76 10.08 -13.91
C ASN A 90 -2.54 10.42 -13.02
N ALA A 91 -1.69 9.44 -12.65
CA ALA A 91 -0.43 9.73 -11.96
C ALA A 91 0.69 10.02 -12.95
N SER A 92 1.45 11.09 -12.69
CA SER A 92 2.54 11.54 -13.59
C SER A 92 3.82 10.70 -13.48
N GLU A 93 4.01 10.01 -12.36
CA GLU A 93 5.16 9.14 -12.09
C GLU A 93 4.68 7.80 -11.50
N PRO A 94 5.40 6.68 -11.75
CA PRO A 94 5.06 5.37 -11.18
C PRO A 94 5.48 5.26 -9.72
N LEU A 95 4.66 4.59 -8.91
CA LEU A 95 5.03 4.15 -7.56
C LEU A 95 5.90 2.90 -7.65
N ALA A 96 7.14 2.99 -7.16
CA ALA A 96 8.06 1.86 -7.13
C ALA A 96 8.04 1.18 -5.75
N PHE A 97 7.77 -0.11 -5.76
CA PHE A 97 7.91 -1.03 -4.64
C PHE A 97 9.08 -1.97 -4.93
N ARG A 98 9.91 -2.23 -3.93
CA ARG A 98 11.05 -3.13 -4.01
C ARG A 98 10.89 -4.28 -3.04
N ASN A 99 11.53 -5.42 -3.34
CA ASN A 99 11.54 -6.60 -2.47
C ASN A 99 10.13 -7.01 -2.00
N VAL A 100 9.16 -7.01 -2.91
CA VAL A 100 7.78 -7.35 -2.57
C VAL A 100 7.70 -8.85 -2.31
N ARG A 101 7.30 -9.23 -1.12
CA ARG A 101 7.07 -10.61 -0.69
C ARG A 101 5.62 -10.77 -0.31
N ALA A 102 4.85 -11.47 -1.12
CA ALA A 102 3.49 -11.87 -0.78
C ALA A 102 3.50 -13.33 -0.33
N GLY A 103 3.32 -13.58 0.96
CA GLY A 103 3.25 -14.91 1.55
C GLY A 103 1.81 -15.31 1.87
N LEU A 104 1.49 -16.60 1.76
CA LEU A 104 0.27 -17.12 2.34
C LEU A 104 0.59 -17.71 3.72
N THR A 105 0.10 -17.04 4.75
CA THR A 105 0.10 -17.52 6.13
C THR A 105 -1.01 -18.54 6.31
N VAL A 106 -0.71 -19.65 6.99
CA VAL A 106 -1.66 -20.77 7.14
C VAL A 106 -2.45 -20.66 8.46
N PHE A 107 -1.88 -20.02 9.51
CA PHE A 107 -2.52 -19.83 10.81
C PHE A 107 -2.15 -18.48 11.46
N PRO A 108 -3.07 -17.50 11.54
CA PRO A 108 -4.37 -17.49 10.86
C PRO A 108 -4.19 -17.54 9.34
N LEU A 109 -5.15 -18.14 8.62
CA LEU A 109 -5.09 -18.17 7.16
C LEU A 109 -5.20 -16.74 6.65
N GLY A 110 -4.18 -16.24 5.98
CA GLY A 110 -4.15 -14.86 5.50
C GLY A 110 -3.05 -14.63 4.48
N ILE A 111 -3.16 -13.54 3.72
CA ILE A 111 -2.12 -13.12 2.78
C ILE A 111 -1.31 -12.03 3.48
N SER A 112 -0.03 -12.27 3.73
CA SER A 112 0.91 -11.25 4.15
C SER A 112 1.58 -10.65 2.92
N LEU A 113 1.82 -9.35 2.93
CA LEU A 113 2.55 -8.63 1.90
C LEU A 113 3.55 -7.71 2.58
N ASP A 114 4.83 -7.98 2.38
CA ASP A 114 5.91 -7.11 2.82
C ASP A 114 6.54 -6.47 1.58
N ALA A 115 6.78 -5.16 1.60
CA ALA A 115 7.37 -4.45 0.49
C ALA A 115 8.15 -3.23 0.98
N ASP A 116 9.27 -2.94 0.32
CA ASP A 116 9.98 -1.68 0.52
C ASP A 116 9.37 -0.62 -0.40
N ILE A 117 8.85 0.46 0.18
CA ILE A 117 8.29 1.59 -0.56
C ILE A 117 9.03 2.86 -0.15
N ALA A 118 9.49 3.64 -1.13
CA ALA A 118 10.02 4.99 -0.87
C ALA A 118 11.14 5.05 0.22
N GLY A 119 11.94 3.99 0.34
CA GLY A 119 13.03 3.88 1.33
C GLY A 119 12.61 3.45 2.74
N GLY A 120 11.34 3.08 2.96
CA GLY A 120 10.83 2.48 4.19
C GLY A 120 10.07 1.17 3.93
N GLY A 121 9.53 0.57 5.00
CA GLY A 121 8.83 -0.72 4.94
C GLY A 121 7.31 -0.59 4.98
N LEU A 122 6.63 -1.34 4.12
CA LEU A 122 5.19 -1.55 4.11
C LEU A 122 4.93 -3.03 4.43
N ALA A 123 4.19 -3.30 5.50
CA ALA A 123 3.68 -4.63 5.80
C ALA A 123 2.16 -4.58 5.79
N ALA A 124 1.52 -5.45 5.02
CA ALA A 124 0.07 -5.59 4.95
C ALA A 124 -0.34 -7.04 5.18
N THR A 125 -1.48 -7.26 5.81
CA THR A 125 -2.02 -8.59 6.08
C THR A 125 -3.51 -8.58 5.82
N VAL A 126 -3.97 -9.52 4.99
CA VAL A 126 -5.38 -9.70 4.68
C VAL A 126 -5.82 -11.03 5.26
N THR A 127 -6.71 -10.99 6.25
CA THR A 127 -7.22 -12.17 6.97
C THR A 127 -8.72 -12.29 6.73
N PRO A 128 -9.19 -13.30 5.97
CA PRO A 128 -10.61 -13.61 5.89
C PRO A 128 -11.17 -14.13 7.22
N SER A 129 -12.46 -13.90 7.46
CA SER A 129 -13.15 -14.41 8.66
C SER A 129 -13.30 -15.93 8.66
N SER A 130 -13.34 -16.57 7.49
CA SER A 130 -13.49 -18.02 7.35
C SER A 130 -12.91 -18.50 6.02
N LEU A 131 -12.43 -19.74 5.98
CA LEU A 131 -11.80 -20.38 4.82
C LEU A 131 -12.84 -20.77 3.73
N TRP A 132 -14.06 -21.12 4.16
CA TRP A 132 -15.07 -21.71 3.27
C TRP A 132 -16.19 -20.73 2.91
N ASN A 133 -16.52 -19.81 3.81
CA ASN A 133 -17.53 -18.77 3.57
C ASN A 133 -17.07 -17.47 4.24
N PRO A 134 -16.12 -16.73 3.61
CA PRO A 134 -15.63 -15.49 4.17
C PRO A 134 -16.75 -14.45 4.12
N GLU A 135 -17.22 -14.03 5.29
CA GLU A 135 -18.21 -12.96 5.44
C GLU A 135 -17.54 -11.59 5.63
N ARG A 136 -16.30 -11.58 6.16
CA ARG A 136 -15.52 -10.37 6.40
C ARG A 136 -14.06 -10.57 6.01
N LEU A 137 -13.42 -9.49 5.59
CA LEU A 137 -11.97 -9.39 5.37
C LEU A 137 -11.41 -8.35 6.32
N ALA A 138 -10.54 -8.78 7.23
CA ALA A 138 -9.74 -7.89 8.06
C ALA A 138 -8.44 -7.59 7.30
N VAL A 139 -8.24 -6.32 6.95
CA VAL A 139 -7.03 -5.82 6.31
C VAL A 139 -6.29 -4.96 7.32
N TRP A 140 -5.07 -5.37 7.64
CA TRP A 140 -4.15 -4.57 8.42
C TRP A 140 -3.01 -4.11 7.51
N SER A 141 -2.57 -2.88 7.66
CA SER A 141 -1.35 -2.39 7.02
C SER A 141 -0.58 -1.51 7.98
N SER A 142 0.73 -1.57 7.90
CA SER A 142 1.66 -0.73 8.64
C SER A 142 2.72 -0.17 7.70
N LEU A 143 3.06 1.09 7.93
CA LEU A 143 4.06 1.85 7.21
C LEU A 143 5.12 2.25 8.23
N SER A 144 6.38 1.98 7.92
CA SER A 144 7.51 2.29 8.78
C SER A 144 8.57 3.07 8.02
N GLY A 145 8.85 4.30 8.48
CA GLY A 145 9.97 5.11 7.99
C GLY A 145 9.91 5.50 6.52
N VAL A 146 8.72 5.55 5.92
CA VAL A 146 8.56 5.77 4.47
C VAL A 146 8.78 7.24 4.11
N GLY A 147 9.55 7.51 3.05
CA GLY A 147 9.77 8.87 2.56
C GLY A 147 8.50 9.51 1.98
N ILE A 148 8.08 10.65 2.51
CA ILE A 148 6.84 11.32 2.06
C ILE A 148 6.95 11.94 0.66
N GLU A 149 8.12 12.47 0.29
CA GLU A 149 8.35 13.07 -1.04
C GLU A 149 8.10 12.05 -2.17
N PRO A 150 8.78 10.88 -2.21
CA PRO A 150 8.55 9.89 -3.25
C PRO A 150 7.14 9.28 -3.20
N LEU A 151 6.47 9.25 -2.04
CA LEU A 151 5.06 8.81 -1.94
C LEU A 151 4.08 9.80 -2.57
N LEU A 152 4.29 11.10 -2.37
CA LEU A 152 3.37 12.15 -2.82
C LEU A 152 3.63 12.60 -4.25
N ARG A 153 4.85 12.43 -4.76
CA ARG A 153 5.27 12.83 -6.11
C ARG A 153 4.34 12.34 -7.24
N PRO A 154 3.82 11.10 -7.22
CA PRO A 154 2.86 10.62 -8.23
C PRO A 154 1.54 11.39 -8.22
N PHE A 155 1.13 11.91 -7.06
CA PHE A 155 -0.14 12.60 -6.83
C PHE A 155 -0.02 14.13 -6.87
N MET A 156 1.18 14.68 -6.72
CA MET A 156 1.46 16.11 -6.74
C MET A 156 1.70 16.58 -8.17
N GLY A 157 0.83 17.44 -8.69
CA GLY A 157 1.07 18.13 -9.95
C GLY A 157 2.24 19.12 -9.85
N LYS A 158 2.88 19.44 -10.98
CA LYS A 158 4.02 20.39 -11.07
C LYS A 158 3.72 21.80 -10.52
N THR A 159 2.45 22.12 -10.26
CA THR A 159 1.95 23.44 -9.82
C THR A 159 1.29 23.41 -8.43
N SER A 160 1.73 22.53 -7.53
CA SER A 160 1.23 22.54 -6.14
C SER A 160 1.78 23.73 -5.36
N LEU A 161 0.89 24.45 -4.66
CA LEU A 161 1.27 25.58 -3.80
C LEU A 161 2.16 25.17 -2.61
N VAL A 162 2.12 23.88 -2.26
CA VAL A 162 2.92 23.25 -1.20
C VAL A 162 3.68 22.09 -1.84
N GLN A 163 5.00 22.06 -1.67
CA GLN A 163 5.85 20.96 -2.11
C GLN A 163 6.59 20.36 -0.91
N ILE A 164 6.26 19.11 -0.56
CA ILE A 164 6.95 18.41 0.52
C ILE A 164 8.20 17.76 -0.07
N ARG A 165 9.37 18.18 0.42
CA ARG A 165 10.71 17.76 -0.05
C ARG A 165 11.28 16.60 0.74
N SER A 166 10.90 16.45 1.99
CA SER A 166 11.37 15.33 2.81
C SER A 166 10.46 15.11 4.01
N GLY A 167 10.67 14.00 4.71
CA GLY A 167 9.92 13.61 5.90
C GLY A 167 9.75 12.09 5.95
N LYS A 168 9.72 11.55 7.17
CA LYS A 168 9.43 10.13 7.39
C LYS A 168 8.00 9.96 7.86
N LEU A 169 7.27 9.07 7.20
CA LEU A 169 5.90 8.72 7.49
C LEU A 169 5.86 7.34 8.13
N GLU A 170 5.19 7.26 9.28
CA GLU A 170 4.93 6.04 10.04
C GLU A 170 3.43 5.96 10.31
N GLY A 171 2.85 4.77 10.22
CA GLY A 171 1.43 4.65 10.50
C GLY A 171 0.89 3.25 10.35
N SER A 172 -0.40 3.12 10.67
CA SER A 172 -1.14 1.89 10.55
C SER A 172 -2.53 2.17 10.01
N ALA A 173 -3.03 1.29 9.15
CA ALA A 173 -4.42 1.29 8.73
C ALA A 173 -5.04 -0.08 9.05
N THR A 174 -6.23 -0.05 9.64
CA THR A 174 -7.09 -1.22 9.84
C THR A 174 -8.34 -1.03 9.01
N LEU A 175 -8.79 -2.06 8.31
CA LEU A 175 -9.99 -2.01 7.49
C LEU A 175 -10.70 -3.36 7.55
N ASP A 176 -11.89 -3.37 8.11
CA ASP A 176 -12.79 -4.52 8.16
C ASP A 176 -13.87 -4.36 7.09
N LEU A 177 -13.78 -5.18 6.05
CA LEU A 177 -14.67 -5.14 4.89
C LEU A 177 -15.66 -6.31 4.94
N PRO A 178 -16.98 -6.07 4.93
CA PRO A 178 -17.94 -7.13 4.68
C PRO A 178 -17.86 -7.59 3.22
N LEU A 179 -18.08 -8.89 3.02
CA LEU A 179 -18.14 -9.53 1.72
C LEU A 179 -19.60 -9.76 1.33
N LEU A 180 -20.04 -9.11 0.24
CA LEU A 180 -21.33 -9.41 -0.39
C LEU A 180 -21.10 -10.25 -1.64
N ASN A 181 -21.64 -11.47 -1.66
CA ASN A 181 -21.48 -12.42 -2.78
C ASN A 181 -20.00 -12.64 -3.16
N GLY A 182 -19.12 -12.73 -2.15
CA GLY A 182 -17.68 -12.94 -2.34
C GLY A 182 -16.91 -11.71 -2.85
N ARG A 183 -17.54 -10.53 -2.92
CA ARG A 183 -16.87 -9.27 -3.29
C ARG A 183 -16.80 -8.31 -2.10
N PRO A 184 -15.65 -7.66 -1.85
CA PRO A 184 -15.54 -6.68 -0.78
C PRO A 184 -16.42 -5.47 -1.10
N GLU A 185 -17.27 -5.09 -0.15
CA GLU A 185 -18.09 -3.89 -0.28
C GLU A 185 -17.47 -2.76 0.57
N PRO A 186 -16.71 -1.83 -0.04
CA PRO A 186 -15.98 -0.79 0.69
C PRO A 186 -16.91 0.18 1.47
N LEU A 187 -18.17 0.29 1.06
CA LEU A 187 -19.17 1.20 1.65
C LEU A 187 -19.90 0.66 2.88
N ALA A 188 -19.75 -0.62 3.17
CA ALA A 188 -20.30 -1.23 4.36
C ALA A 188 -19.21 -1.55 5.39
N GLY A 189 -17.95 -1.21 5.08
CA GLY A 189 -16.79 -1.46 5.92
C GLY A 189 -16.63 -0.49 7.09
N GLU A 190 -15.80 -0.92 8.04
CA GLU A 190 -15.30 -0.09 9.12
C GLU A 190 -13.77 -0.04 9.04
N GLY A 191 -13.14 1.06 9.42
CA GLY A 191 -11.70 1.16 9.36
C GLY A 191 -11.15 2.32 10.17
N SER A 192 -9.85 2.30 10.39
CA SER A 192 -9.11 3.41 10.98
C SER A 192 -7.79 3.59 10.25
N LEU A 193 -7.34 4.83 10.13
CA LEU A 193 -6.05 5.17 9.56
C LEU A 193 -5.39 6.19 10.48
N ASN A 194 -4.25 5.77 11.02
CA ASN A 194 -3.40 6.56 11.89
C ASN A 194 -2.05 6.74 11.20
N LEU A 195 -1.70 7.98 10.87
CA LEU A 195 -0.43 8.34 10.26
C LEU A 195 0.26 9.40 11.10
N SER A 196 1.57 9.30 11.19
CA SER A 196 2.45 10.29 11.81
C SER A 196 3.57 10.63 10.84
N LEU A 197 3.88 11.92 10.77
CA LEU A 197 4.95 12.48 9.95
C LEU A 197 5.96 13.14 10.87
N ARG A 198 7.24 12.84 10.67
CA ARG A 198 8.33 13.41 11.45
C ARG A 198 9.42 13.99 10.55
N GLY A 199 9.93 15.16 10.96
CA GLY A 199 11.09 15.81 10.34
C GLY A 199 10.88 16.21 8.89
N GLY A 200 9.64 16.58 8.52
CA GLY A 200 9.34 16.97 7.15
C GLY A 200 9.91 18.34 6.78
N LEU A 201 10.28 18.50 5.51
CA LEU A 201 10.61 19.79 4.91
C LEU A 201 9.57 20.10 3.83
N ALA A 202 8.97 21.27 3.88
CA ALA A 202 8.00 21.70 2.87
C ALA A 202 8.32 23.10 2.35
N ASP A 203 8.39 23.26 1.03
CA ASP A 203 8.45 24.55 0.38
C ASP A 203 7.01 25.05 0.15
N LEU A 204 6.70 26.23 0.66
CA LEU A 204 5.45 26.96 0.47
C LEU A 204 5.65 28.06 -0.56
N SER A 205 4.85 28.05 -1.62
CA SER A 205 4.77 29.14 -2.60
C SER A 205 3.60 30.08 -2.30
N LEU A 206 3.34 30.32 -1.01
CA LEU A 206 2.29 31.22 -0.55
C LEU A 206 2.84 32.65 -0.44
N PRO A 207 2.31 33.63 -1.20
CA PRO A 207 2.82 35.00 -1.20
C PRO A 207 2.58 35.73 0.14
N MET A 208 1.68 35.21 0.97
CA MET A 208 1.28 35.79 2.27
C MET A 208 2.32 35.57 3.37
N LEU A 209 3.24 34.63 3.19
CA LEU A 209 4.26 34.29 4.18
C LEU A 209 5.60 34.93 3.83
N LYS A 210 6.34 35.38 4.84
CA LYS A 210 7.71 35.87 4.66
C LYS A 210 8.68 34.72 4.42
N SER A 211 8.44 33.57 5.03
CA SER A 211 9.18 32.33 4.81
C SER A 211 8.49 31.46 3.77
N SER A 212 9.26 31.01 2.77
CA SER A 212 8.83 30.05 1.76
C SER A 212 9.19 28.61 2.11
N ARG A 213 9.81 28.36 3.26
CA ARG A 213 10.23 27.02 3.70
C ARG A 213 9.78 26.76 5.14
N LEU A 214 9.16 25.60 5.33
CA LEU A 214 8.83 25.02 6.63
C LEU A 214 9.81 23.90 6.94
N ASP A 215 10.57 24.09 8.00
CA ASP A 215 11.46 23.08 8.54
C ASP A 215 10.82 22.37 9.74
N LYS A 216 11.26 21.14 10.03
CA LYS A 216 10.80 20.32 11.18
C LYS A 216 9.28 20.14 11.23
N LEU A 217 8.68 19.81 10.08
CA LEU A 217 7.25 19.56 9.99
C LEU A 217 6.92 18.21 10.65
N GLU A 218 6.06 18.28 11.65
CA GLU A 218 5.47 17.14 12.34
C GLU A 218 3.98 17.07 12.00
N GLY A 219 3.48 15.87 11.78
CA GLY A 219 2.08 15.67 11.40
C GLY A 219 1.49 14.46 12.12
N THR A 220 0.22 14.54 12.50
CA THR A 220 -0.57 13.41 12.99
C THR A 220 -1.92 13.42 12.29
N VAL A 221 -2.32 12.29 11.74
CA VAL A 221 -3.62 12.11 11.07
C VAL A 221 -4.28 10.89 11.70
N GLU A 222 -5.44 11.08 12.29
CA GLU A 222 -6.29 10.04 12.85
C GLU A 222 -7.65 10.14 12.18
N THR A 223 -8.01 9.09 11.45
CA THR A 223 -9.28 9.01 10.75
C THR A 223 -9.97 7.69 11.04
N GLY A 224 -11.29 7.75 11.16
CA GLY A 224 -12.17 6.60 11.28
C GLY A 224 -13.07 6.54 10.06
N TRP A 225 -13.31 5.34 9.55
CA TRP A 225 -14.27 5.08 8.49
C TRP A 225 -15.35 4.18 9.07
N LYS A 226 -16.60 4.60 8.95
CA LYS A 226 -17.77 3.74 9.16
C LYS A 226 -18.77 3.90 8.02
N ARG A 227 -18.98 2.84 7.25
CA ARG A 227 -19.90 2.77 6.11
C ARG A 227 -19.62 3.77 4.99
N ASP A 228 -20.38 4.86 4.90
CA ASP A 228 -20.21 5.96 3.94
C ASP A 228 -19.62 7.21 4.59
N ARG A 229 -19.36 7.17 5.91
CA ARG A 229 -18.87 8.30 6.69
C ARG A 229 -17.39 8.13 7.06
N LEU A 230 -16.59 9.09 6.64
CA LEU A 230 -15.20 9.28 7.05
C LEU A 230 -15.15 10.37 8.13
N THR A 231 -14.80 10.00 9.36
CA THR A 231 -14.61 10.92 10.47
C THR A 231 -13.13 11.24 10.61
N LEU A 232 -12.78 12.52 10.49
CA LEU A 232 -11.43 13.02 10.74
C LEU A 232 -11.35 13.45 12.21
N HIS A 233 -10.86 12.54 13.07
CA HIS A 233 -10.75 12.78 14.50
C HIS A 233 -9.75 13.90 14.79
N GLN A 234 -8.57 13.81 14.18
CA GLN A 234 -7.54 14.82 14.32
C GLN A 234 -6.59 14.77 13.14
N LEU A 235 -6.42 15.90 12.46
CA LEU A 235 -5.29 16.16 11.59
C LEU A 235 -4.55 17.35 12.18
N ALA A 236 -3.36 17.14 12.71
CA ALA A 236 -2.52 18.20 13.23
C ALA A 236 -1.24 18.25 12.40
N VAL A 237 -0.87 19.44 11.94
CA VAL A 237 0.40 19.72 11.29
C VAL A 237 1.08 20.82 12.10
N ARG A 238 2.26 20.55 12.62
CA ARG A 238 3.02 21.45 13.47
C ARG A 238 4.39 21.69 12.85
N SER A 239 4.80 22.94 12.87
CA SER A 239 6.14 23.40 12.55
C SER A 239 6.44 24.60 13.44
N PRO A 240 7.71 24.98 13.63
CA PRO A 240 8.07 26.19 14.37
C PRO A 240 7.44 27.47 13.80
N MET A 241 7.01 27.42 12.54
CA MET A 241 6.49 28.55 11.77
C MET A 241 4.96 28.54 11.62
N LEU A 242 4.31 27.40 11.89
CA LEU A 242 2.89 27.22 11.64
C LEU A 242 2.37 26.00 12.40
N ALA A 243 1.23 26.14 13.07
CA ALA A 243 0.49 25.02 13.64
C ALA A 243 -0.94 25.02 13.09
N CYS A 244 -1.32 23.94 12.43
CA CYS A 244 -2.67 23.73 11.90
C CYS A 244 -3.28 22.50 12.56
N THR A 245 -4.52 22.62 13.02
CA THR A 245 -5.32 21.50 13.50
C THR A 245 -6.64 21.49 12.77
N VAL A 246 -7.03 20.34 12.25
CA VAL A 246 -8.25 20.12 11.48
C VAL A 246 -9.00 18.96 12.12
N GLN A 247 -10.29 19.15 12.33
CA GLN A 247 -11.22 18.15 12.88
C GLN A 247 -12.53 18.24 12.11
N GLY A 248 -13.16 17.11 11.82
CA GLY A 248 -14.40 17.15 11.06
C GLY A 248 -14.89 15.81 10.59
N GLN A 249 -15.93 15.86 9.77
CA GLN A 249 -16.54 14.67 9.19
C GLN A 249 -16.86 14.90 7.73
N VAL A 250 -16.64 13.86 6.94
CA VAL A 250 -16.91 13.80 5.51
C VAL A 250 -17.84 12.63 5.26
N THR A 251 -18.95 12.87 4.58
CA THR A 251 -19.84 11.80 4.11
C THR A 251 -19.60 11.62 2.61
N LEU A 252 -19.05 10.47 2.24
CA LEU A 252 -18.61 10.16 0.90
C LEU A 252 -19.76 9.60 0.06
N VAL A 253 -19.94 10.15 -1.13
CA VAL A 253 -20.85 9.60 -2.15
C VAL A 253 -20.00 9.02 -3.28
N PRO A 254 -19.63 7.73 -3.26
CA PRO A 254 -18.61 7.20 -4.17
C PRO A 254 -19.01 7.16 -5.65
N ARG A 255 -20.32 7.15 -5.95
CA ARG A 255 -20.80 7.28 -7.34
C ARG A 255 -20.66 8.71 -7.89
N ASP A 256 -20.60 9.72 -7.01
CA ASP A 256 -20.41 11.14 -7.37
C ASP A 256 -19.59 11.80 -6.25
N LEU A 257 -18.26 11.61 -6.27
CA LEU A 257 -17.36 12.18 -5.26
C LEU A 257 -17.58 13.70 -5.08
N PRO A 258 -17.80 14.52 -6.14
CA PRO A 258 -18.18 15.92 -6.00
C PRO A 258 -19.44 16.21 -5.16
N ALA A 259 -20.39 15.27 -5.08
CA ALA A 259 -21.59 15.40 -4.25
C ALA A 259 -21.35 15.03 -2.78
N SER A 260 -20.17 14.51 -2.43
CA SER A 260 -19.78 14.24 -1.04
C SER A 260 -19.85 15.51 -0.20
N ARG A 261 -20.34 15.38 1.03
CA ARG A 261 -20.50 16.49 1.97
C ARG A 261 -19.39 16.50 3.00
N MET A 262 -18.95 17.69 3.39
CA MET A 262 -18.01 17.90 4.46
C MET A 262 -18.53 18.90 5.48
N ASP A 263 -18.11 18.69 6.73
CA ASP A 263 -18.18 19.68 7.79
C ASP A 263 -16.87 19.59 8.57
N VAL A 264 -15.96 20.51 8.29
CA VAL A 264 -14.58 20.49 8.77
C VAL A 264 -14.25 21.81 9.41
N GLN A 265 -13.75 21.74 10.64
CA GLN A 265 -13.20 22.88 11.37
C GLN A 265 -11.69 22.80 11.31
N SER A 266 -11.07 23.92 10.95
CA SER A 266 -9.63 24.11 10.96
C SER A 266 -9.27 25.28 11.85
N ALA A 267 -8.21 25.13 12.63
CA ALA A 267 -7.59 26.20 13.38
C ALA A 267 -6.15 26.31 12.90
N LEU A 268 -5.74 27.52 12.54
CA LEU A 268 -4.44 27.83 11.98
C LEU A 268 -3.77 28.90 12.84
N ARG A 269 -2.65 28.54 13.46
CA ARG A 269 -1.81 29.43 14.25
C ARG A 269 -0.56 29.76 13.46
N ILE A 270 -0.33 31.04 13.23
CA ILE A 270 0.86 31.54 12.53
C ILE A 270 1.41 32.71 13.34
N PRO A 271 2.72 32.73 13.68
CA PRO A 271 3.34 33.89 14.30
C PRO A 271 3.24 35.11 13.39
N LEU A 272 2.75 36.24 13.92
CA LEU A 272 2.59 37.50 13.17
C LEU A 272 3.88 37.96 12.49
N GLU A 273 5.04 37.68 13.09
CA GLU A 273 6.35 38.01 12.54
C GLU A 273 6.59 37.43 11.13
N GLN A 274 5.95 36.30 10.81
CA GLN A 274 6.15 35.55 9.57
C GLN A 274 5.10 35.85 8.51
N VAL A 275 4.15 36.73 8.82
CA VAL A 275 3.04 37.10 7.94
C VAL A 275 3.32 38.45 7.26
N ARG A 276 2.99 38.55 5.97
CA ARG A 276 2.98 39.84 5.26
C ARG A 276 1.62 40.50 5.46
N GLU A 277 1.54 41.45 6.39
CA GLU A 277 0.30 42.14 6.74
C GLU A 277 -0.36 42.83 5.53
N GLU A 278 0.44 43.32 4.58
CA GLU A 278 -0.04 44.03 3.38
C GLU A 278 -0.88 43.17 2.44
N LEU A 279 -0.77 41.85 2.51
CA LEU A 279 -1.43 40.94 1.57
C LEU A 279 -2.57 40.13 2.23
N MET A 280 -2.73 40.20 3.56
CA MET A 280 -3.77 39.45 4.26
C MET A 280 -5.08 40.23 4.38
N PRO A 281 -6.25 39.54 4.29
CA PRO A 281 -7.54 40.17 4.56
C PRO A 281 -7.63 40.72 5.98
N GLU A 282 -8.23 41.91 6.14
CA GLU A 282 -8.34 42.62 7.43
C GLU A 282 -8.97 41.76 8.54
N ARG A 283 -10.03 41.01 8.24
CA ARG A 283 -10.70 40.11 9.20
C ARG A 283 -9.78 39.00 9.72
N THR A 284 -8.92 38.47 8.85
CA THR A 284 -7.99 37.38 9.20
C THR A 284 -6.81 37.92 10.01
N LEU A 285 -6.32 39.12 9.66
CA LEU A 285 -5.30 39.81 10.43
C LEU A 285 -5.78 40.15 11.84
N GLN A 286 -7.02 40.61 11.97
CA GLN A 286 -7.58 40.98 13.27
C GLN A 286 -7.74 39.74 14.17
N SER A 287 -8.22 38.62 13.63
CA SER A 287 -8.30 37.35 14.39
C SER A 287 -6.91 36.82 14.82
N LEU A 288 -5.89 36.94 13.95
CA LEU A 288 -4.50 36.63 14.31
C LEU A 288 -3.93 37.57 15.38
N LYS A 289 -4.24 38.87 15.31
CA LYS A 289 -3.78 39.87 16.28
C LYS A 289 -4.45 39.70 17.65
N ASP A 290 -5.75 39.37 17.67
CA ASP A 290 -6.52 39.28 18.92
C ASP A 290 -6.37 37.93 19.63
N LYS A 291 -6.29 36.83 18.88
CA LYS A 291 -6.31 35.46 19.44
C LYS A 291 -5.08 34.62 19.10
N GLY A 292 -4.23 35.06 18.19
CA GLY A 292 -3.08 34.28 17.70
C GLY A 292 -3.46 33.10 16.79
N GLU A 293 -4.74 32.95 16.44
CA GLU A 293 -5.26 31.82 15.65
C GLU A 293 -6.40 32.25 14.73
N VAL A 294 -6.43 31.70 13.52
CA VAL A 294 -7.55 31.81 12.57
C VAL A 294 -8.33 30.52 12.61
N ARG A 295 -9.64 30.60 12.84
CA ARG A 295 -10.53 29.43 12.73
C ARG A 295 -11.35 29.53 11.46
N VAL A 296 -11.32 28.48 10.65
CA VAL A 296 -12.11 28.38 9.42
C VAL A 296 -12.93 27.11 9.46
N ARG A 297 -14.24 27.24 9.24
CA ARG A 297 -15.14 26.11 9.06
C ARG A 297 -15.52 25.99 7.59
N ILE A 298 -15.30 24.81 7.04
CA ILE A 298 -15.63 24.44 5.67
C ILE A 298 -16.83 23.51 5.72
N ARG A 299 -17.91 23.87 5.02
CA ARG A 299 -19.15 23.07 4.98
C ARG A 299 -19.59 22.79 3.55
N ASP A 300 -20.68 22.01 3.43
CA ASP A 300 -21.37 21.65 2.19
C ASP A 300 -20.62 20.66 1.30
N THR A 301 -21.01 20.60 0.03
CA THR A 301 -20.52 19.62 -0.94
C THR A 301 -19.14 19.97 -1.47
N PHE A 302 -18.35 18.96 -1.86
CA PHE A 302 -17.06 19.16 -2.53
C PHE A 302 -17.17 20.04 -3.78
N ARG A 303 -18.29 19.95 -4.51
CA ARG A 303 -18.56 20.79 -5.69
C ARG A 303 -18.75 22.27 -5.36
N ARG A 304 -19.27 22.59 -4.17
CA ARG A 304 -19.55 23.97 -3.72
C ARG A 304 -19.31 24.05 -2.21
N PRO A 305 -18.04 24.14 -1.78
CA PRO A 305 -17.73 24.31 -0.38
C PRO A 305 -18.09 25.73 0.08
N SER A 306 -18.68 25.84 1.26
CA SER A 306 -18.88 27.12 1.95
C SER A 306 -17.77 27.32 2.98
N PHE A 307 -17.26 28.55 3.08
CA PHE A 307 -16.15 28.91 3.96
C PHE A 307 -16.60 30.00 4.93
N ASP A 308 -16.66 29.66 6.22
CA ASP A 308 -16.92 30.61 7.30
C ASP A 308 -15.66 30.80 8.13
N VAL A 309 -15.11 32.02 8.10
CA VAL A 309 -14.03 32.43 9.00
C VAL A 309 -14.67 32.83 10.32
N GLN A 310 -14.39 32.07 11.38
CA GLN A 310 -14.89 32.35 12.72
C GLN A 310 -13.95 33.35 13.40
N PRO A 311 -14.49 34.41 14.03
CA PRO A 311 -13.70 35.39 14.75
C PRO A 311 -13.02 34.81 15.99
#